data_AF-A0A521ZT91-F1
#
_entry.id   AF-A0A521ZT91-F1
#
_cell.length_a   1.000
_cell.length_b   1.000
_cell.length_c   1.000
_cell.angle_alpha   90.00
_cell.angle_beta   90.00
_cell.angle_gamma   90.00
#
_symmetry.space_group_name_H-M   'P 1'
#
loop_
_entity.id
_entity.type
_entity.pdbx_description
1 polymer ?
#
loop_
_entity_poly.entity_id
_entity_poly.type
_entity_poly.pdbx_seq_one_letter_code
_entity_poly.pdbx_strand_id
1 'polypeptide(L)'
;MKPVYRIMGWSRRSDIDLGSCVFSVELDARFAEKARNFHFENQHRFEEHIREIIGYKYARATFLNDTAFLRSMAVQGDCACLGVSGNILDSDWSGSDVITYNGHNVDSKAQAFDLLTIFTYWVDIVEALTHK
;
A
#
# COMPACT_ATOMS: atom_id res chain seq x y z
N MET A 1 -21.15 5.07 -4.94
CA MET A 1 -19.71 5.46 -5.03
C MET A 1 -18.93 4.25 -5.53
N LYS A 2 -17.97 4.45 -6.45
CA LYS A 2 -16.99 3.40 -6.76
C LYS A 2 -16.07 3.22 -5.54
N PRO A 3 -15.68 1.99 -5.17
CA PRO A 3 -14.77 1.77 -4.04
C PRO A 3 -13.39 2.35 -4.35
N VAL A 4 -12.73 2.94 -3.34
CA VAL A 4 -11.38 3.53 -3.47
C VAL A 4 -10.33 2.48 -3.78
N TYR A 5 -10.51 1.25 -3.30
CA TYR A 5 -9.66 0.12 -3.63
C TYR A 5 -10.47 -1.19 -3.72
N ARG A 6 -9.89 -2.20 -4.37
CA ARG A 6 -10.40 -3.56 -4.46
C ARG A 6 -9.29 -4.57 -4.22
N ILE A 7 -9.54 -5.54 -3.36
CA ILE A 7 -8.64 -6.67 -3.13
C ILE A 7 -8.90 -7.72 -4.22
N MET A 8 -7.92 -7.99 -5.08
CA MET A 8 -8.08 -8.82 -6.28
C MET A 8 -7.90 -10.33 -6.04
N GLY A 9 -7.72 -10.73 -4.78
CA GLY A 9 -7.78 -12.12 -4.37
C GLY A 9 -6.45 -12.65 -3.83
N TRP A 10 -6.52 -13.89 -3.36
CA TRP A 10 -5.46 -14.59 -2.65
C TRP A 10 -5.18 -15.87 -3.41
N SER A 11 -4.00 -15.98 -4.02
CA SER A 11 -3.58 -17.22 -4.67
C SER A 11 -2.28 -17.70 -4.04
N ARG A 12 -2.25 -18.98 -3.65
CA ARG A 12 -0.99 -19.62 -3.26
C ARG A 12 -0.31 -20.06 -4.55
N ARG A 13 0.87 -19.52 -4.85
CA ARG A 13 1.64 -20.00 -6.00
C ARG A 13 2.25 -21.35 -5.65
N SER A 14 1.95 -22.36 -6.47
CA SER A 14 2.49 -23.72 -6.34
C SER A 14 3.85 -23.89 -7.02
N ASP A 15 4.27 -22.87 -7.78
CA ASP A 15 5.46 -22.84 -8.63
C ASP A 15 6.62 -22.03 -8.04
N ILE A 16 6.51 -21.65 -6.76
CA ILE A 16 7.59 -21.09 -5.95
C ILE A 16 7.78 -22.07 -4.77
N ASP A 17 9.01 -22.58 -4.57
CA ASP A 17 9.33 -23.57 -3.52
C ASP A 17 8.98 -23.09 -2.09
N LEU A 18 8.98 -21.77 -1.89
CA LEU A 18 8.42 -21.11 -0.72
C LEU A 18 6.99 -20.72 -1.08
N GLY A 19 5.99 -21.32 -0.41
CA GLY A 19 4.57 -21.17 -0.72
C GLY A 19 4.00 -19.77 -0.49
N SER A 20 4.48 -18.79 -1.25
CA SER A 20 4.13 -17.39 -1.16
C SER A 20 2.71 -17.13 -1.66
N CYS A 21 1.95 -16.42 -0.85
CA CYS A 21 0.66 -15.84 -1.17
C CYS A 21 0.88 -14.67 -2.12
N VAL A 22 0.28 -14.73 -3.30
CA VAL A 22 0.14 -13.57 -4.17
C VAL A 22 -1.23 -12.96 -3.86
N PHE A 23 -1.20 -11.73 -3.37
CA PHE A 23 -2.38 -10.87 -3.34
C PHE A 23 -2.05 -9.54 -3.99
N SER A 24 -3.04 -8.98 -4.67
CA SER A 24 -2.94 -7.68 -5.30
C SER A 24 -4.08 -6.79 -4.84
N VAL A 25 -3.82 -5.49 -4.79
CA VAL A 25 -4.81 -4.47 -4.48
C VAL A 25 -4.86 -3.50 -5.65
N GLU A 26 -6.04 -3.32 -6.22
CA GLU A 26 -6.31 -2.25 -7.19
C GLU A 26 -6.75 -1.01 -6.42
N LEU A 27 -6.08 0.11 -6.66
CA LEU A 27 -6.39 1.43 -6.10
C LEU A 27 -6.96 2.31 -7.22
N ASP A 28 -8.05 3.04 -6.95
CA ASP A 28 -8.60 4.01 -7.89
C ASP A 28 -7.54 5.06 -8.28
N ALA A 29 -7.28 5.22 -9.58
CA ALA A 29 -6.24 6.13 -10.06
C ALA A 29 -6.50 7.59 -9.66
N ARG A 30 -7.75 8.01 -9.48
CA ARG A 30 -8.08 9.38 -9.03
C ARG A 30 -7.70 9.57 -7.57
N PHE A 31 -7.85 8.54 -6.75
CA PHE A 31 -7.36 8.58 -5.38
C PHE A 31 -5.82 8.56 -5.34
N ALA A 32 -5.17 7.76 -6.19
CA ALA A 32 -3.72 7.76 -6.34
C ALA A 32 -3.19 9.16 -6.68
N GLU A 33 -3.81 9.85 -7.63
CA GLU A 33 -3.49 11.24 -7.99
C GLU A 33 -3.76 12.21 -6.83
N LYS A 34 -4.86 12.04 -6.09
CA LYS A 34 -5.15 12.83 -4.89
C LYS A 34 -4.02 12.69 -3.85
N ALA A 35 -3.58 11.47 -3.58
CA ALA A 35 -2.48 11.20 -2.64
C ALA A 35 -1.14 11.76 -3.14
N ARG A 36 -0.88 11.68 -4.45
CA ARG A 36 0.34 12.22 -5.09
C ARG A 36 0.40 13.75 -5.03
N ASN A 37 -0.74 14.43 -5.11
CA ASN A 37 -0.78 15.90 -5.04
C ASN A 37 -0.91 16.44 -3.61
N PHE A 38 -1.12 15.57 -2.62
CA PHE A 38 -1.18 15.98 -1.21
C PHE A 38 0.21 15.97 -0.59
N HIS A 39 0.77 17.16 -0.34
CA HIS A 39 2.05 17.30 0.34
C HIS A 39 1.96 16.90 1.81
N PHE A 40 2.88 16.04 2.22
CA PHE A 40 2.89 15.45 3.53
C PHE A 40 3.81 16.23 4.48
N GLU A 41 3.28 17.27 5.11
CA GLU A 41 4.07 18.17 5.97
C GLU A 41 4.69 17.47 7.20
N ASN A 42 4.15 16.31 7.62
CA ASN A 42 4.61 15.58 8.81
C ASN A 42 4.59 14.05 8.60
N GLN A 43 5.44 13.54 7.70
CA GLN A 43 5.56 12.09 7.44
C GLN A 43 5.79 11.29 8.73
N HIS A 44 6.59 11.83 9.65
CA HIS A 44 6.88 11.20 10.93
C HIS A 44 5.60 10.91 11.74
N ARG A 45 4.71 11.90 11.87
CA ARG A 45 3.45 11.77 12.62
C ARG A 45 2.50 10.74 11.99
N PHE A 46 2.52 10.61 10.67
CA PHE A 46 1.74 9.59 9.97
C PHE A 46 2.27 8.18 10.20
N GLU A 47 3.60 8.01 10.13
CA GLU A 47 4.23 6.74 10.46
C GLU A 47 4.00 6.36 11.93
N GLU A 48 4.04 7.33 12.85
CA GLU A 48 3.67 7.13 14.25
C GLU A 48 2.21 6.68 14.39
N HIS A 49 1.27 7.32 13.70
CA HIS A 49 -0.14 6.95 13.78
C HIS A 49 -0.41 5.53 13.25
N ILE A 50 0.24 5.14 12.15
CA ILE A 50 0.19 3.75 11.67
C ILE A 50 0.82 2.79 12.68
N ARG A 51 1.95 3.16 13.29
CA ARG A 51 2.62 2.35 14.32
C ARG A 51 1.78 2.20 15.58
N GLU A 52 1.04 3.22 16.00
CA GLU A 52 0.12 3.15 17.15
C GLU A 52 -0.98 2.11 16.92
N ILE A 53 -1.47 2.01 15.69
CA ILE A 53 -2.58 1.13 15.32
C ILE A 53 -2.10 -0.32 15.12
N ILE A 54 -0.96 -0.50 14.47
CA ILE A 54 -0.50 -1.81 13.96
C ILE A 54 0.62 -2.39 14.84
N GLY A 55 1.17 -1.56 15.72
CA GLY A 55 2.21 -1.94 16.67
C GLY A 55 3.55 -2.24 16.02
N TYR A 56 4.32 -3.08 16.69
CA TYR A 56 5.67 -3.53 16.30
C TYR A 56 5.73 -4.30 14.97
N LYS A 57 4.58 -4.67 14.38
CA LYS A 57 4.53 -5.40 13.11
C LYS A 57 4.89 -4.53 11.90
N TYR A 58 4.73 -3.21 12.01
CA TYR A 58 5.11 -2.27 10.96
C TYR A 58 6.64 -2.12 10.91
N ALA A 59 7.28 -2.51 9.80
CA ALA A 59 8.69 -2.22 9.59
C ALA A 59 8.90 -0.84 8.99
N ARG A 60 8.23 -0.58 7.85
CA ARG A 60 8.50 0.59 7.02
C ARG A 60 7.39 0.84 6.00
N ALA A 61 7.07 2.09 5.74
CA ALA A 61 6.42 2.57 4.53
C ALA A 61 7.38 3.50 3.78
N THR A 62 7.19 3.61 2.48
CA THR A 62 7.94 4.52 1.62
C THR A 62 6.95 5.28 0.78
N PHE A 63 7.09 6.59 0.74
CA PHE A 63 6.22 7.50 -0.01
C PHE A 63 6.96 8.11 -1.19
N LEU A 64 6.20 8.69 -2.11
CA LEU A 64 6.75 9.46 -3.22
C LEU A 64 7.05 10.89 -2.74
N ASN A 65 8.30 11.34 -2.83
CA ASN A 65 8.81 12.71 -2.61
C ASN A 65 7.86 13.68 -1.87
N ASP A 66 7.85 13.64 -0.53
CA ASP A 66 7.05 14.56 0.32
C ASP A 66 5.54 14.58 0.00
N THR A 67 4.99 13.49 -0.53
CA THR A 67 3.55 13.32 -0.81
C THR A 67 2.93 12.21 0.05
N ALA A 68 1.61 12.16 0.12
CA ALA A 68 0.87 11.04 0.71
C ALA A 68 0.94 9.76 -0.13
N PHE A 69 1.45 9.78 -1.35
CA PHE A 69 1.41 8.61 -2.22
C PHE A 69 2.33 7.50 -1.71
N LEU A 70 1.73 6.39 -1.32
CA LEU A 70 2.42 5.20 -0.82
C LEU A 70 3.06 4.44 -1.98
N ARG A 71 4.38 4.31 -1.99
CA ARG A 71 5.10 3.49 -2.98
C ARG A 71 5.15 2.03 -2.57
N SER A 72 5.46 1.79 -1.29
CA SER A 72 5.58 0.44 -0.74
C SER A 72 5.47 0.45 0.78
N MET A 73 5.05 -0.67 1.36
CA MET A 73 5.13 -0.95 2.80
C MET A 73 5.70 -2.34 3.05
N ALA A 74 6.30 -2.55 4.22
CA ALA A 74 6.83 -3.82 4.66
C ALA A 74 6.51 -4.07 6.14
N VAL A 75 6.35 -5.34 6.51
CA VAL A 75 6.20 -5.79 7.89
C VAL A 75 7.53 -6.32 8.44
N GLN A 76 7.73 -6.24 9.76
CA GLN A 76 8.99 -6.59 10.41
C GLN A 76 9.24 -8.10 10.40
N GLY A 77 10.50 -8.51 10.21
CA GLY A 77 10.96 -9.90 10.37
C GLY A 77 11.10 -10.70 9.09
N ASP A 78 10.28 -10.45 8.06
CA ASP A 78 10.09 -11.46 6.99
C ASP A 78 10.23 -10.95 5.55
N CYS A 79 10.74 -9.73 5.32
CA CYS A 79 10.86 -9.10 3.98
C CYS A 79 9.54 -9.01 3.17
N ALA A 80 8.39 -9.37 3.77
CA ALA A 80 7.08 -9.30 3.16
C ALA A 80 6.68 -7.84 2.93
N CYS A 81 6.33 -7.51 1.70
CA CYS A 81 5.99 -6.14 1.32
C CYS A 81 4.82 -6.07 0.34
N LEU A 82 4.18 -4.90 0.29
CA LEU A 82 3.14 -4.55 -0.65
C LEU A 82 3.55 -3.24 -1.32
N GLY A 83 3.62 -3.21 -2.65
CA GLY A 83 4.08 -2.02 -3.36
C GLY A 83 3.64 -1.95 -4.81
N VAL A 84 3.70 -0.75 -5.37
CA VAL A 84 3.46 -0.52 -6.80
C VAL A 84 4.71 -0.91 -7.58
N SER A 85 4.55 -1.73 -8.62
CA SER A 85 5.64 -2.13 -9.50
C SER A 85 5.93 -1.05 -10.56
N GLY A 86 7.22 -0.87 -10.93
CA GLY A 86 7.64 0.03 -12.01
C GLY A 86 8.18 1.40 -11.57
N ASN A 87 8.61 2.23 -12.53
CA ASN A 87 9.11 3.58 -12.25
C ASN A 87 7.94 4.56 -12.10
N ILE A 88 7.48 4.74 -10.87
CA ILE A 88 6.35 5.63 -10.49
C ILE A 88 6.55 7.08 -10.95
N LEU A 89 7.79 7.53 -11.13
CA LEU A 89 8.10 8.89 -11.60
C LEU A 89 7.80 9.07 -13.10
N ASP A 90 7.87 8.00 -13.88
CA ASP A 90 7.68 8.01 -15.34
C ASP A 90 6.29 7.52 -15.75
N SER A 91 5.53 6.94 -14.83
CA SER A 91 4.21 6.39 -15.13
C SER A 91 3.19 7.51 -15.30
N ASP A 92 2.85 7.83 -16.56
CA ASP A 92 1.65 8.57 -16.90
C ASP A 92 0.41 7.71 -16.59
N TRP A 93 -0.40 8.14 -15.64
CA TRP A 93 -1.63 7.46 -15.21
C TRP A 93 -2.89 8.07 -15.79
N SER A 94 -2.78 9.06 -16.69
CA SER A 94 -3.94 9.79 -17.25
C SER A 94 -4.95 8.89 -17.98
N GLY A 95 -4.54 7.71 -18.45
CA GLY A 95 -5.38 6.70 -19.08
C GLY A 95 -5.72 5.48 -18.21
N SER A 96 -5.26 5.43 -16.96
CA SER A 96 -5.44 4.28 -16.07
C SER A 96 -6.65 4.46 -15.18
N ASP A 97 -7.54 3.46 -15.12
CA ASP A 97 -8.64 3.45 -14.16
C ASP A 97 -8.18 3.07 -12.74
N VAL A 98 -7.11 2.27 -12.64
CA VAL A 98 -6.58 1.74 -11.38
C VAL A 98 -5.06 1.64 -11.38
N ILE A 99 -4.48 1.67 -10.18
CA ILE A 99 -3.08 1.39 -9.88
C ILE A 99 -2.99 0.09 -9.09
N THR A 100 -2.14 -0.85 -9.49
CA THR A 100 -2.02 -2.15 -8.83
C THR A 100 -0.84 -2.19 -7.87
N TYR A 101 -1.11 -2.56 -6.62
CA TYR A 101 -0.13 -2.94 -5.63
C TYR A 101 -0.03 -4.47 -5.59
N ASN A 102 1.19 -4.99 -5.51
CA ASN A 102 1.44 -6.43 -5.46
C ASN A 102 2.17 -6.80 -4.17
N GLY A 103 1.71 -7.88 -3.54
CA GLY A 103 2.41 -8.52 -2.44
C GLY A 103 3.66 -9.25 -2.94
N HIS A 104 4.78 -9.08 -2.24
CA HIS A 104 6.04 -9.77 -2.48
C HIS A 104 6.55 -10.42 -1.19
N ASN A 105 7.10 -11.64 -1.30
CA ASN A 105 7.61 -12.43 -0.17
C ASN A 105 6.58 -12.63 0.97
N VAL A 106 5.31 -12.82 0.62
CA VAL A 106 4.23 -12.96 1.60
C VAL A 106 3.96 -14.44 1.85
N ASP A 107 4.61 -15.01 2.86
CA ASP A 107 4.63 -16.47 3.08
C ASP A 107 3.49 -16.97 3.97
N SER A 108 2.73 -16.07 4.59
CA SER A 108 1.59 -16.44 5.43
C SER A 108 0.37 -15.53 5.24
N LYS A 109 -0.80 -16.06 5.59
CA LYS A 109 -2.04 -15.26 5.64
C LYS A 109 -1.92 -14.11 6.64
N ALA A 110 -1.25 -14.32 7.76
CA ALA A 110 -1.06 -13.30 8.78
C ALA A 110 -0.29 -12.08 8.24
N GLN A 111 0.81 -12.30 7.52
CA GLN A 111 1.58 -11.21 6.89
C GLN A 111 0.76 -10.43 5.88
N ALA A 112 0.00 -11.13 5.04
CA ALA A 112 -0.89 -10.47 4.08
C ALA A 112 -2.00 -9.66 4.77
N PHE A 113 -2.58 -10.17 5.87
CA PHE A 113 -3.53 -9.40 6.68
C PHE A 113 -2.90 -8.17 7.30
N ASP A 114 -1.67 -8.28 7.84
CA ASP A 114 -0.95 -7.15 8.40
C ASP A 114 -0.67 -6.08 7.32
N LEU A 115 -0.20 -6.49 6.13
CA LEU A 115 -0.02 -5.60 4.98
C LEU A 115 -1.32 -4.94 4.52
N LEU A 116 -2.41 -5.69 4.39
CA LEU A 116 -3.72 -5.15 4.03
C LEU A 116 -4.23 -4.16 5.08
N THR A 117 -4.02 -4.46 6.36
CA THR A 117 -4.41 -3.57 7.46
C THR A 117 -3.66 -2.24 7.34
N ILE A 118 -2.34 -2.27 7.17
CA ILE A 118 -1.52 -1.05 6.94
C ILE A 118 -2.03 -0.27 5.72
N PHE A 119 -2.28 -0.95 4.60
CA PHE A 119 -2.80 -0.32 3.39
C PHE A 119 -4.14 0.38 3.61
N THR A 120 -5.06 -0.29 4.30
CA THR A 120 -6.40 0.24 4.54
C THR A 120 -6.34 1.50 5.41
N TYR A 121 -5.53 1.48 6.46
CA TYR A 121 -5.32 2.66 7.30
C TYR A 121 -4.68 3.82 6.55
N TRP A 122 -3.74 3.54 5.65
CA TRP A 122 -3.20 4.59 4.79
C TRP A 122 -4.29 5.24 3.93
N VAL A 123 -5.17 4.45 3.31
CA VAL A 123 -6.32 4.97 2.54
C VAL A 123 -7.18 5.87 3.42
N ASP A 124 -7.61 5.36 4.58
CA ASP A 124 -8.52 6.07 5.49
C ASP A 124 -7.95 7.41 5.96
N ILE A 125 -6.67 7.45 6.31
CA ILE A 125 -6.01 8.69 6.77
C ILE A 125 -5.90 9.69 5.62
N VAL A 126 -5.50 9.25 4.42
CA VAL A 126 -5.41 10.14 3.26
C VAL A 126 -6.79 10.68 2.90
N GLU A 127 -7.84 9.87 2.92
CA GLU A 127 -9.21 10.35 2.75
C GLU A 127 -9.56 11.41 3.80
N ALA A 128 -9.36 11.13 5.08
CA ALA A 128 -9.67 12.06 6.17
C ALA A 128 -8.94 13.41 6.03
N LEU A 129 -7.67 13.41 5.59
CA LEU A 129 -6.87 14.62 5.42
C LEU A 129 -7.24 15.43 4.18
N THR A 130 -7.78 14.78 3.15
CA THR A 130 -8.03 15.39 1.84
C THR A 130 -9.51 15.66 1.56
N HIS A 131 -10.38 15.49 2.57
CA HIS A 131 -11.80 15.84 2.55
C HIS A 131 -12.12 17.18 3.26
N LYS A 132 -11.12 18.06 3.39
CA LYS A 132 -11.29 19.45 3.87
C LYS A 132 -11.60 20.41 2.73
#